data_AF-A0A1M6T9H2-F1
#
_entry.id   AF-A0A1M6T9H2-F1
#
_cell.length_a   1.000
_cell.length_b   1.000
_cell.length_c   1.000
_cell.angle_alpha   90.00
_cell.angle_beta   90.00
_cell.angle_gamma   90.00
#
_symmetry.space_group_name_H-M   'P 1'
#
loop_
_entity.id
_entity.type
_entity.pdbx_description
1 polymer ?
#
loop_
_entity_poly.entity_id
_entity_poly.type
_entity_poly.pdbx_seq_one_letter_code
_entity_poly.pdbx_strand_id
1 'polypeptide(L)'
;MFTFIMTSLLVILIISITFLDAIKRINLLNKVFMSIYFIFAPHVILGYYFLSKYTKFGQNEVSFRYIIFVTIIFFILYILLKVNIIPYTKKQIVNIRLRIMLGGRYIALYGLYVAFIQVLLYIIYNNIVQTISIPRNIIITDIIIIIFTSSVLLINGMIRILCTSKRLKIVRRYIVAVMSFIPIINIFVILYACSIAKVEYAHESCKLIRNEARVESEVCKTRYPLVLVHGVGFRDLKYINYWGRIPKELIKNGATVYYGNQEGWGTVEYNANYLKARVLDILKETGAKKVNIIAHSKGGLDARYMVSKLDMGEYVASVTMISSPHRGCKFVDIACKLPDKIYMTIAKIFNKYYRLLGDENPDFYTASREFSTYHSKKFNEEVVDVEGVYYQSYATVVNNMFSDYVVTIPYILVKLTEGDNDGLVSINSAKWGEFKGVLKNNHNRGISHGDIIDLRRDDYKGFDVIEKYVEIVSELKNIGY
;
A
#
# COMPACT_ATOMS: atom_id res chain seq x y z
N MET A 1 20.03 61.01 0.41
CA MET A 1 19.46 60.61 -0.90
C MET A 1 19.90 59.21 -1.34
N PHE A 2 21.21 58.92 -1.44
CA PHE A 2 21.72 57.59 -1.84
C PHE A 2 21.23 56.42 -0.95
N THR A 3 21.34 56.57 0.37
CA THR A 3 20.84 55.63 1.40
C THR A 3 19.36 55.28 1.23
N PHE A 4 18.52 56.29 1.01
CA PHE A 4 17.08 56.14 0.79
C PHE A 4 16.78 55.35 -0.49
N ILE A 5 17.48 55.67 -1.58
CA ILE A 5 17.31 54.98 -2.87
C ILE A 5 17.70 53.50 -2.75
N MET A 6 18.85 53.20 -2.14
CA MET A 6 19.31 51.82 -1.95
C MET A 6 18.37 50.99 -1.07
N THR A 7 17.88 51.58 0.02
CA THR A 7 16.93 50.91 0.93
C THR A 7 15.61 50.60 0.21
N SER A 8 15.06 51.60 -0.47
CA SER A 8 13.81 51.45 -1.23
C SER A 8 13.94 50.39 -2.33
N LEU A 9 15.06 50.37 -3.06
CA LEU A 9 15.32 49.36 -4.10
C LEU A 9 15.40 47.94 -3.53
N LEU A 10 16.09 47.74 -2.40
CA LEU A 10 16.18 46.43 -1.75
C LEU A 10 14.79 45.94 -1.30
N VAL A 11 14.00 46.82 -0.69
CA VAL A 11 12.64 46.49 -0.23
C VAL A 11 11.74 46.13 -1.41
N ILE A 12 11.75 46.95 -2.47
CA ILE A 12 10.99 46.69 -3.70
C ILE A 12 11.41 45.36 -4.31
N LEU A 13 12.71 45.05 -4.35
CA LEU A 13 13.23 43.79 -4.89
C LEU A 13 12.73 42.59 -4.09
N ILE A 14 12.83 42.61 -2.76
CA ILE A 14 12.38 41.50 -1.90
C ILE A 14 10.87 41.30 -2.03
N ILE A 15 10.08 42.38 -2.02
CA ILE A 15 8.63 42.32 -2.20
C ILE A 15 8.29 41.74 -3.58
N SER A 16 8.97 42.21 -4.64
CA SER A 16 8.76 41.73 -6.01
C SER A 16 9.08 40.24 -6.14
N ILE A 17 10.20 39.77 -5.58
CA ILE A 17 10.58 38.36 -5.58
C ILE A 17 9.53 37.53 -4.84
N THR A 18 9.10 37.97 -3.66
CA THR A 18 8.08 37.29 -2.86
C THR A 18 6.74 37.22 -3.60
N PHE A 19 6.35 38.32 -4.26
CA PHE A 19 5.15 38.38 -5.08
C PHE A 19 5.21 37.42 -6.26
N LEU A 20 6.31 37.44 -7.04
CA LEU A 20 6.54 36.53 -8.17
C LEU A 20 6.46 35.05 -7.76
N ASP A 21 6.96 34.71 -6.58
CA ASP A 21 6.91 33.36 -6.02
C ASP A 21 5.49 32.98 -5.55
N ALA A 22 4.74 33.95 -4.98
CA ALA A 22 3.35 33.77 -4.59
C ALA A 22 2.42 33.51 -5.79
N ILE A 23 2.63 34.23 -6.90
CA ILE A 23 1.92 34.01 -8.16
C ILE A 23 2.50 32.86 -9.00
N LYS A 24 3.45 32.09 -8.44
CA LYS A 24 4.05 30.88 -9.04
C LYS A 24 4.81 31.13 -10.36
N ARG A 25 5.30 32.35 -10.58
CA ARG A 25 6.17 32.70 -11.73
C ARG A 25 7.62 32.27 -11.49
N ILE A 26 8.06 32.31 -10.24
CA ILE A 26 9.33 31.72 -9.79
C ILE A 26 9.06 30.68 -8.71
N ASN A 27 10.07 29.87 -8.39
CA ASN A 27 10.00 28.88 -7.32
C ASN A 27 11.18 29.04 -6.36
N LEU A 28 10.93 29.71 -5.24
CA LEU A 28 11.91 29.89 -4.16
C LEU A 28 12.17 28.60 -3.37
N LEU A 29 11.47 27.50 -3.64
CA LEU A 29 11.75 26.20 -3.00
C LEU A 29 12.66 25.30 -3.83
N ASN A 30 13.34 25.84 -4.84
CA ASN A 30 14.31 25.07 -5.61
C ASN A 30 15.55 24.71 -4.76
N LYS A 31 16.17 23.56 -5.06
CA LYS A 31 17.25 23.00 -4.23
C LYS A 31 18.45 23.94 -4.05
N VAL A 32 18.83 24.66 -5.11
CA VAL A 32 19.99 25.56 -5.10
C VAL A 32 19.73 26.73 -4.15
N PHE A 33 18.61 27.43 -4.34
CA PHE A 33 18.23 28.54 -3.46
C PHE A 33 18.08 28.09 -2.00
N MET A 34 17.40 26.97 -1.76
CA MET A 34 17.21 26.46 -0.39
C MET A 34 18.54 26.12 0.29
N SER A 35 19.53 25.60 -0.44
CA SER A 35 20.86 25.29 0.13
C SER A 35 21.60 26.53 0.62
N ILE A 36 21.40 27.67 -0.05
CA ILE A 36 21.96 28.98 0.32
C ILE A 36 21.13 29.61 1.44
N TYR A 37 19.81 29.61 1.30
CA TYR A 37 18.88 30.17 2.29
C TYR A 37 19.15 29.61 3.69
N PHE A 38 19.30 28.29 3.83
CA PHE A 38 19.51 27.64 5.12
C PHE A 38 20.88 27.87 5.77
N ILE A 39 21.84 28.41 5.02
CA ILE A 39 23.12 28.86 5.57
C ILE A 39 22.89 30.18 6.32
N PHE A 40 22.17 31.14 5.73
CA PHE A 40 22.10 32.50 6.25
C PHE A 40 20.84 32.81 7.08
N ALA A 41 19.70 32.22 6.73
CA ALA A 41 18.41 32.58 7.34
C ALA A 41 18.34 32.38 8.86
N PRO A 42 18.92 31.31 9.45
CA PRO A 42 18.97 31.17 10.90
C PRO A 42 19.76 32.27 11.62
N HIS A 43 20.70 32.92 10.92
CA HIS A 43 21.59 33.95 11.48
C HIS A 43 21.03 35.38 11.41
N VAL A 44 19.71 35.54 11.47
CA VAL A 44 19.05 36.84 11.30
C VAL A 44 19.49 37.87 12.36
N ILE A 45 19.77 37.42 13.59
CA ILE A 45 20.24 38.29 14.68
C ILE A 45 21.71 38.67 14.48
N LEU A 46 22.58 37.73 14.11
CA LEU A 46 23.97 38.04 13.76
C LEU A 46 24.04 39.00 12.58
N GLY A 47 23.19 38.81 11.56
CA GLY A 47 23.06 39.71 10.43
C GLY A 47 22.67 41.13 10.84
N TYR A 48 21.70 41.27 11.76
CA TYR A 48 21.32 42.57 12.33
C TYR A 48 22.46 43.23 13.11
N TYR A 49 23.16 42.46 13.95
CA TYR A 49 24.30 42.96 14.71
C TYR A 49 25.40 43.47 13.78
N PHE A 50 25.73 42.71 12.75
CA PHE A 50 26.74 43.08 11.76
C PHE A 50 26.34 44.35 11.01
N LEU A 51 25.08 44.42 10.54
CA LEU A 51 24.53 45.61 9.89
C LEU A 51 24.63 46.84 10.80
N SER A 52 24.24 46.70 12.06
CA SER A 52 24.22 47.79 13.04
C SER A 52 25.62 48.30 13.39
N LYS A 53 26.59 47.40 13.58
CA LYS A 53 27.91 47.75 14.12
C LYS A 53 28.98 47.99 13.06
N TYR A 54 28.93 47.34 11.90
CA TYR A 54 30.04 47.34 10.94
C TYR A 54 29.72 48.01 9.60
N THR A 55 28.48 48.47 9.39
CA THR A 55 28.13 49.21 8.18
C THR A 55 27.87 50.68 8.48
N LYS A 56 28.46 51.58 7.69
CA LYS A 56 28.21 53.04 7.78
C LYS A 56 26.71 53.37 7.68
N PHE A 57 26.00 52.57 6.90
CA PHE A 57 24.55 52.66 6.72
C PHE A 57 23.78 52.35 8.02
N GLY A 58 24.09 51.23 8.69
CA GLY A 58 23.39 50.83 9.90
C GLY A 58 23.76 51.63 11.16
N GLN A 59 24.89 52.35 11.12
CA GLN A 59 25.31 53.24 12.20
C GLN A 59 24.62 54.61 12.15
N ASN A 60 24.49 55.21 10.96
CA ASN A 60 24.09 56.61 10.83
C ASN A 60 22.57 56.82 10.73
N GLU A 61 21.81 55.79 10.35
CA GLU A 61 20.42 55.96 9.89
C GLU A 61 19.50 54.89 10.50
N VAL A 62 19.02 55.17 11.71
CA VAL A 62 18.29 54.20 12.56
C VAL A 62 17.01 53.69 11.88
N SER A 63 16.23 54.57 11.24
CA SER A 63 14.96 54.22 10.60
C SER A 63 15.16 53.26 9.42
N PHE A 64 16.16 53.52 8.57
CA PHE A 64 16.44 52.65 7.40
C PHE A 64 16.97 51.28 7.82
N ARG A 65 17.78 51.21 8.88
CA ARG A 65 18.22 49.93 9.48
C ARG A 65 17.03 49.06 9.88
N TYR A 66 16.04 49.63 10.57
CA TYR A 66 14.85 48.88 11.00
C TYR A 66 14.00 48.43 9.82
N ILE A 67 13.80 49.27 8.81
CA ILE A 67 13.05 48.91 7.59
C ILE A 67 13.68 47.68 6.92
N ILE A 68 14.99 47.71 6.65
CA ILE A 68 15.70 46.59 6.03
C ILE A 68 15.56 45.31 6.86
N PHE A 69 15.78 45.41 8.18
CA PHE A 69 15.72 44.27 9.06
C PHE A 69 14.32 43.63 9.09
N VAL A 70 13.28 44.44 9.22
CA VAL A 70 11.88 43.99 9.20
C VAL A 70 11.56 43.32 7.86
N THR A 71 11.96 43.89 6.73
CA THR A 71 11.76 43.30 5.41
C THR A 71 12.45 41.94 5.26
N ILE A 72 13.70 41.80 5.73
CA ILE A 72 14.43 40.53 5.71
C ILE A 72 13.74 39.49 6.60
N ILE A 73 13.27 39.87 7.80
CA ILE A 73 12.53 38.96 8.67
C ILE A 73 11.25 38.46 7.97
N PHE A 74 10.46 39.35 7.38
CA PHE A 74 9.25 38.93 6.65
C PHE A 74 9.56 37.98 5.51
N PHE A 75 10.65 38.21 4.77
CA PHE A 75 11.08 37.31 3.70
C PHE A 75 11.52 35.94 4.23
N ILE A 76 12.30 35.91 5.32
CA ILE A 76 12.72 34.67 5.98
C ILE A 76 11.49 33.90 6.47
N LEU A 77 10.56 34.56 7.15
CA LEU A 77 9.33 33.96 7.66
C LEU A 77 8.44 33.44 6.52
N TYR A 78 8.31 34.19 5.42
CA TYR A 78 7.57 33.75 4.23
C TYR A 78 8.12 32.42 3.69
N ILE A 79 9.43 32.32 3.48
CA ILE A 79 10.07 31.09 2.98
C ILE A 79 9.91 29.96 4.01
N LEU A 80 10.13 30.23 5.30
CA LEU A 80 10.01 29.22 6.35
C LEU A 80 8.60 28.66 6.43
N LEU A 81 7.57 29.52 6.36
CA LEU A 81 6.16 29.11 6.30
C LEU A 81 5.88 28.30 5.04
N LYS A 82 6.35 28.77 3.87
CA LYS A 82 6.14 28.09 2.60
C LYS A 82 6.75 26.68 2.60
N VAL A 83 7.99 26.53 3.07
CA VAL A 83 8.66 25.23 3.25
C VAL A 83 7.86 24.33 4.20
N ASN A 84 7.41 24.87 5.33
CA ASN A 84 6.73 24.06 6.36
C ASN A 84 5.30 23.67 5.98
N ILE A 85 4.64 24.38 5.06
CA ILE A 85 3.27 24.09 4.62
C ILE A 85 3.28 23.32 3.29
N ILE A 86 3.97 23.86 2.27
CA ILE A 86 3.99 23.35 0.88
C ILE A 86 5.44 23.12 0.42
N PRO A 87 6.17 22.16 1.02
CA PRO A 87 7.58 21.90 0.69
C PRO A 87 7.81 21.36 -0.73
N TYR A 88 6.76 20.84 -1.38
CA TYR A 88 6.85 20.19 -2.67
C TYR A 88 5.78 20.74 -3.61
N THR A 89 6.22 21.37 -4.69
CA THR A 89 5.37 22.13 -5.61
C THR A 89 5.23 21.51 -7.00
N LYS A 90 5.91 20.39 -7.30
CA LYS A 90 5.77 19.74 -8.61
C LYS A 90 4.35 19.16 -8.75
N LYS A 91 3.66 19.54 -9.82
CA LYS A 91 2.44 18.87 -10.26
C LYS A 91 2.84 17.47 -10.76
N GLN A 92 2.49 16.45 -9.99
CA GLN A 92 2.54 15.06 -10.40
C GLN A 92 1.17 14.44 -10.13
N ILE A 93 0.82 13.45 -10.94
CA ILE A 93 -0.42 12.69 -10.82
C ILE A 93 -0.29 11.72 -9.63
N VAL A 94 -0.30 12.30 -8.43
CA VAL A 94 -0.15 11.57 -7.17
C VAL A 94 -1.17 12.06 -6.16
N ASN A 95 -1.71 11.12 -5.39
CA ASN A 95 -2.68 11.43 -4.35
C ASN A 95 -2.09 12.39 -3.29
N ILE A 96 -2.97 13.05 -2.53
CA ILE A 96 -2.57 14.06 -1.55
C ILE A 96 -1.66 13.47 -0.45
N ARG A 97 -1.91 12.22 -0.04
CA ARG A 97 -1.11 11.49 0.95
C ARG A 97 0.36 11.40 0.54
N LEU A 98 0.63 10.96 -0.70
CA LEU A 98 1.99 10.83 -1.23
C LEU A 98 2.70 12.17 -1.33
N ARG A 99 1.97 13.24 -1.67
CA ARG A 99 2.52 14.61 -1.67
C ARG A 99 2.92 15.07 -0.28
N ILE A 100 2.07 14.82 0.73
CA ILE A 100 2.39 15.14 2.14
C ILE A 100 3.61 14.33 2.60
N MET A 101 3.66 13.04 2.30
CA MET A 101 4.77 12.14 2.66
C MET A 101 6.09 12.60 2.04
N LEU A 102 6.09 12.87 0.73
CA LEU A 102 7.28 13.33 0.03
C LEU A 102 7.72 14.72 0.52
N GLY A 103 6.74 15.60 0.78
CA GLY A 103 6.99 16.87 1.45
C GLY A 103 7.67 16.70 2.80
N GLY A 104 7.19 15.77 3.62
CA GLY A 104 7.80 15.41 4.90
C GLY A 104 9.26 14.99 4.75
N ARG A 105 9.56 14.16 3.75
CA ARG A 105 10.95 13.79 3.39
C ARG A 105 11.81 15.00 3.08
N TYR A 106 11.35 15.93 2.24
CA TYR A 106 12.14 17.13 1.92
C TYR A 106 12.40 18.00 3.15
N ILE A 107 11.39 18.27 3.97
CA ILE A 107 11.54 19.07 5.19
C ILE A 107 12.51 18.39 6.17
N ALA A 108 12.39 17.08 6.39
CA ALA A 108 13.29 16.33 7.28
C ALA A 108 14.75 16.39 6.79
N LEU A 109 14.98 16.24 5.48
CA LEU A 109 16.32 16.38 4.90
C LEU A 109 16.86 17.81 5.00
N TYR A 110 16.01 18.83 4.86
CA TYR A 110 16.40 20.21 5.12
C TYR A 110 16.77 20.43 6.58
N GLY A 111 16.02 19.88 7.53
CA GLY A 111 16.36 19.94 8.95
C GLY A 111 17.70 19.29 9.27
N LEU A 112 17.99 18.12 8.70
CA LEU A 112 19.31 17.47 8.83
C LEU A 112 20.43 18.30 8.20
N TYR A 113 20.18 18.88 7.03
CA TYR A 113 21.14 19.75 6.35
C TYR A 113 21.45 21.01 7.17
N VAL A 114 20.42 21.69 7.70
CA VAL A 114 20.58 22.86 8.58
C VAL A 114 21.41 22.47 9.81
N ALA A 115 21.04 21.39 10.51
CA ALA A 115 21.78 20.94 11.69
C ALA A 115 23.26 20.68 11.36
N PHE A 116 23.55 20.02 10.24
CA PHE A 116 24.91 19.71 9.81
C PHE A 116 25.72 20.95 9.42
N ILE A 117 25.19 21.80 8.53
CA ILE A 117 25.92 22.96 8.03
C ILE A 117 26.17 23.98 9.14
N GLN A 118 25.24 24.12 10.08
CA GLN A 118 25.37 25.06 11.20
C GLN A 118 26.44 24.61 12.20
N VAL A 119 26.56 23.30 12.47
CA VAL A 119 27.69 22.77 13.26
C VAL A 119 29.03 23.08 12.59
N LEU A 120 29.15 22.87 11.28
CA LEU A 120 30.38 23.20 10.54
C LEU A 120 30.70 24.70 10.59
N LEU A 121 29.69 25.55 10.39
CA LEU A 121 29.86 27.01 10.46
C LEU A 121 30.35 27.43 11.84
N TYR A 122 29.76 26.92 12.93
CA TYR A 122 30.17 27.31 14.28
C TYR A 122 31.58 26.82 14.66
N ILE A 123 32.03 25.67 14.14
CA ILE A 123 33.42 25.21 14.28
C ILE A 123 34.38 26.21 13.63
N ILE A 124 34.07 26.70 12.43
CA ILE A 124 34.87 27.69 11.71
C ILE A 124 34.77 29.08 12.38
N TYR A 125 33.56 29.44 12.83
CA TYR A 125 33.20 30.75 13.36
C TYR A 125 33.86 31.05 14.70
N ASN A 126 34.15 30.02 15.51
CA ASN A 126 34.80 30.20 16.82
C ASN A 126 36.13 30.97 16.71
N ASN A 127 36.90 30.76 15.64
CA ASN A 127 38.15 31.49 15.39
C ASN A 127 37.92 32.96 14.99
N ILE A 128 36.81 33.26 14.28
CA ILE A 128 36.47 34.60 13.79
C ILE A 128 35.82 35.44 14.90
N VAL A 129 34.96 34.84 15.72
CA VAL A 129 34.26 35.52 16.83
C VAL A 129 35.24 36.09 17.85
N GLN A 130 36.30 35.34 18.16
CA GLN A 130 37.36 35.81 19.07
C GLN A 130 38.05 37.08 18.54
N THR A 131 38.11 37.26 17.22
CA THR A 131 38.69 38.45 16.58
C THR A 131 37.71 39.64 16.57
N ILE A 132 36.40 39.40 16.43
CA ILE A 132 35.38 40.45 16.19
C ILE A 132 34.68 40.91 17.49
N SER A 133 34.91 40.23 18.63
CA SER A 133 34.36 40.59 19.95
C SER A 133 32.82 40.71 19.96
N ILE A 134 32.13 39.69 19.46
CA ILE A 134 30.66 39.65 19.40
C ILE A 134 30.09 39.36 20.81
N PRO A 135 29.08 40.14 21.28
CA PRO A 135 28.46 39.92 22.58
C PRO A 135 27.89 38.51 22.76
N ARG A 136 28.13 37.93 23.94
CA ARG A 136 27.73 36.55 24.27
C ARG A 136 26.22 36.32 24.17
N ASN A 137 25.41 37.32 24.55
CA ASN A 137 23.95 37.26 24.46
C ASN A 137 23.45 37.10 23.02
N ILE A 138 24.08 37.76 22.05
CA ILE A 138 23.75 37.63 20.62
C ILE A 138 24.03 36.22 20.12
N ILE A 139 25.21 35.69 20.45
CA ILE A 139 25.60 34.31 20.06
C ILE A 139 24.62 33.29 20.64
N ILE A 140 24.28 33.41 21.92
CA ILE A 140 23.31 32.50 22.56
C ILE A 140 21.95 32.57 21.86
N THR A 141 21.48 33.77 21.52
CA THR A 141 20.17 33.94 20.88
C THR A 141 20.17 33.36 19.46
N ASP A 142 21.27 33.50 18.73
CA ASP A 142 21.45 32.91 17.40
C ASP A 142 21.43 31.38 17.44
N ILE A 143 22.14 30.77 18.39
CA ILE A 143 22.11 29.32 18.63
C ILE A 143 20.68 28.84 18.94
N ILE A 144 19.93 29.58 19.76
CA ILE A 144 18.53 29.25 20.07
C ILE A 144 17.68 29.24 18.78
N ILE A 145 17.84 30.23 17.90
CA ILE A 145 17.10 30.30 16.62
C ILE A 145 17.47 29.14 15.70
N ILE A 146 18.75 28.75 15.65
CA ILE A 146 19.21 27.61 14.85
C ILE A 146 18.61 26.30 15.35
N ILE A 147 18.67 26.07 16.66
CA ILE A 147 18.10 24.87 17.28
C ILE A 147 16.59 24.83 17.04
N PHE A 148 15.90 25.95 17.23
CA PHE A 148 14.46 26.05 16.99
C PHE A 148 14.10 25.77 15.54
N THR A 149 14.75 26.44 14.59
CA THR A 149 14.50 26.28 13.14
C THR A 149 14.74 24.84 12.70
N SER A 150 15.86 24.25 13.14
CA SER A 150 16.20 22.85 12.84
C SER A 150 15.17 21.89 13.41
N SER A 151 14.76 22.09 14.67
CA SER A 151 13.78 21.25 15.35
C SER A 151 12.41 21.31 14.68
N VAL A 152 11.94 22.50 14.31
CA VAL A 152 10.66 22.67 13.59
C VAL A 152 10.65 21.89 12.27
N LEU A 153 11.73 21.99 11.48
CA LEU A 153 11.84 21.25 10.23
C LEU A 153 11.86 19.72 10.46
N LEU A 154 12.67 19.25 11.41
CA LEU A 154 12.78 17.82 11.69
C LEU A 154 11.46 17.24 12.20
N ILE A 155 10.81 17.88 13.18
CA ILE A 155 9.54 17.42 13.75
C ILE A 155 8.45 17.43 12.69
N ASN A 156 8.28 18.52 11.93
CA ASN A 156 7.26 18.61 10.88
C ASN A 156 7.51 17.56 9.78
N GLY A 157 8.75 17.42 9.32
CA GLY A 157 9.13 16.43 8.33
C GLY A 157 8.80 15.00 8.77
N MET A 158 9.16 14.66 10.02
CA MET A 158 8.94 13.35 10.60
C MET A 158 7.46 13.07 10.87
N ILE A 159 6.69 14.02 11.43
CA ILE A 159 5.24 13.86 11.63
C ILE A 159 4.55 13.52 10.31
N ARG A 160 4.88 14.24 9.23
CA ARG A 160 4.31 13.97 7.91
C ARG A 160 4.63 12.55 7.44
N ILE A 161 5.89 12.10 7.52
CA ILE A 161 6.28 10.75 7.12
C ILE A 161 5.57 9.70 7.97
N LEU A 162 5.59 9.87 9.30
CA LEU A 162 4.99 8.94 10.26
C LEU A 162 3.49 8.83 10.02
N CYS A 163 2.75 9.93 9.83
CA CYS A 163 1.30 9.88 9.63
C CYS A 163 0.89 9.34 8.27
N THR A 164 1.73 9.42 7.24
CA THR A 164 1.32 9.14 5.85
C THR A 164 1.92 7.89 5.22
N SER A 165 3.08 7.41 5.67
CA SER A 165 3.70 6.19 5.13
C SER A 165 2.91 4.95 5.55
N LYS A 166 2.56 4.11 4.57
CA LYS A 166 1.95 2.79 4.79
C LYS A 166 3.00 1.71 5.08
N ARG A 167 4.23 1.87 4.58
CA ARG A 167 5.31 0.90 4.79
C ARG A 167 5.87 0.93 6.22
N LEU A 168 5.69 2.05 6.93
CA LEU A 168 5.89 2.14 8.37
C LEU A 168 4.67 1.59 9.12
N LYS A 169 4.61 0.25 9.24
CA LYS A 169 3.64 -0.45 10.09
C LYS A 169 3.68 0.10 11.53
N ILE A 170 2.60 -0.06 12.29
CA ILE A 170 2.39 0.59 13.60
C ILE A 170 3.58 0.44 14.57
N VAL A 171 4.15 -0.76 14.69
CA VAL A 171 5.30 -1.03 15.55
C VAL A 171 6.55 -0.25 15.09
N ARG A 172 6.84 -0.27 13.79
CA ARG A 172 7.97 0.50 13.23
C ARG A 172 7.76 2.00 13.37
N ARG A 173 6.52 2.47 13.24
CA ARG A 173 6.17 3.88 13.43
C ARG A 173 6.48 4.33 14.86
N TYR A 174 6.12 3.52 15.86
CA TYR A 174 6.44 3.80 17.27
C TYR A 174 7.96 3.84 17.51
N ILE A 175 8.70 2.81 17.05
CA ILE A 175 10.16 2.74 17.20
C ILE A 175 10.83 3.97 16.57
N VAL A 176 10.47 4.30 15.32
CA VAL A 176 11.02 5.47 14.61
C VAL A 176 10.69 6.76 15.37
N ALA A 177 9.47 6.92 15.87
CA ALA A 177 9.06 8.11 16.61
C ALA A 177 9.91 8.31 17.87
N VAL A 178 10.07 7.26 18.69
CA VAL A 178 10.84 7.33 19.95
C VAL A 178 12.33 7.55 19.68
N MET A 179 12.93 6.76 18.77
CA MET A 179 14.37 6.84 18.49
C MET A 179 14.77 8.15 17.77
N SER A 180 13.83 8.88 17.17
CA SER A 180 14.09 10.19 16.55
C SER A 180 14.47 11.28 17.56
N PHE A 181 14.24 11.08 18.85
CA PHE A 181 14.62 12.02 19.91
C PHE A 181 15.99 11.74 20.53
N ILE A 182 16.62 10.61 20.19
CA ILE A 182 17.94 10.26 20.73
C ILE A 182 19.01 10.91 19.84
N PRO A 183 19.87 11.81 20.35
CA PRO A 183 20.93 12.44 19.55
C PRO A 183 21.83 11.42 18.86
N ILE A 184 22.36 11.77 17.69
CA ILE A 184 23.17 10.92 16.79
C ILE A 184 22.37 9.78 16.16
N ILE A 185 21.66 8.98 16.98
CA ILE A 185 20.76 7.90 16.51
C ILE A 185 19.66 8.48 15.62
N ASN A 186 19.11 9.64 16.00
CA ASN A 186 18.08 10.34 15.26
C ASN A 186 18.45 10.56 13.78
N ILE A 187 19.70 10.86 13.46
CA ILE A 187 20.17 11.06 12.08
C ILE A 187 19.90 9.79 11.25
N PHE A 188 20.35 8.63 11.74
CA PHE A 188 20.16 7.36 11.04
C PHE A 188 18.68 6.98 10.92
N VAL A 189 17.89 7.22 11.97
CA VAL A 189 16.45 6.93 12.00
C VAL A 189 15.68 7.81 11.02
N ILE A 190 16.00 9.11 10.96
CA ILE A 190 15.38 10.07 10.03
C ILE A 190 15.77 9.73 8.59
N LEU A 191 17.03 9.38 8.33
CA LEU A 191 17.49 8.93 7.01
C LEU A 191 16.79 7.63 6.58
N TYR A 192 16.62 6.69 7.50
CA TYR A 192 15.84 5.47 7.28
C TYR A 192 14.38 5.80 6.92
N ALA A 193 13.69 6.61 7.72
CA ALA A 193 12.31 7.01 7.45
C ALA A 193 12.16 7.74 6.11
N CYS A 194 13.12 8.63 5.79
CA CYS A 194 13.20 9.28 4.49
C CYS A 194 13.35 8.24 3.37
N SER A 195 14.24 7.25 3.52
CA SER A 195 14.46 6.21 2.51
C SER A 195 13.18 5.42 2.22
N ILE A 196 12.44 5.05 3.26
CA ILE A 196 11.14 4.36 3.15
C ILE A 196 10.15 5.23 2.39
N ALA A 197 10.04 6.52 2.74
CA ALA A 197 9.16 7.46 2.04
C ALA A 197 9.51 7.59 0.55
N LYS A 198 10.81 7.61 0.17
CA LYS A 198 11.24 7.66 -1.24
C LYS A 198 10.84 6.42 -2.00
N VAL A 199 11.09 5.23 -1.44
CA VAL A 199 10.76 3.96 -2.10
C VAL A 199 9.25 3.79 -2.22
N GLU A 200 8.49 4.14 -1.18
CA GLU A 200 7.03 4.10 -1.21
C GLU A 200 6.47 5.05 -2.27
N TYR A 201 6.99 6.29 -2.33
CA TYR A 201 6.59 7.27 -3.34
C TYR A 201 6.84 6.78 -4.77
N ALA A 202 8.04 6.26 -5.05
CA ALA A 202 8.39 5.78 -6.38
C ALA A 202 7.48 4.62 -6.81
N HIS A 203 7.27 3.65 -5.92
CA HIS A 203 6.43 2.49 -6.20
C HIS A 203 4.97 2.88 -6.49
N GLU A 204 4.37 3.69 -5.62
CA GLU A 204 2.99 4.12 -5.78
C GLU A 204 2.79 5.05 -6.98
N SER A 205 3.76 5.91 -7.28
CA SER A 205 3.69 6.77 -8.47
C SER A 205 3.73 5.96 -9.76
N CYS A 206 4.62 4.95 -9.85
CA CYS A 206 4.64 4.03 -10.99
C CYS A 206 3.33 3.26 -11.11
N LYS A 207 2.74 2.81 -10.00
CA LYS A 207 1.43 2.15 -9.99
C LYS A 207 0.33 3.06 -10.52
N LEU A 208 0.31 4.34 -10.11
CA LEU A 208 -0.68 5.31 -10.61
C LEU A 208 -0.55 5.56 -12.12
N ILE A 209 0.67 5.83 -12.60
CA ILE A 209 0.93 6.06 -14.04
C ILE A 209 0.50 4.83 -14.87
N ARG A 210 0.87 3.63 -14.41
CA ARG A 210 0.48 2.38 -15.07
C ARG A 210 -1.05 2.21 -15.10
N ASN A 211 -1.73 2.49 -13.99
CA ASN A 211 -3.17 2.31 -13.91
C ASN A 211 -3.91 3.35 -14.76
N GLU A 212 -3.43 4.59 -14.85
CA GLU A 212 -4.01 5.58 -15.77
C GLU A 212 -3.89 5.15 -17.24
N ALA A 213 -2.70 4.69 -17.66
CA ALA A 213 -2.51 4.18 -19.02
C ALA A 213 -3.43 2.99 -19.35
N ARG A 214 -3.72 2.14 -18.35
CA ARG A 214 -4.58 0.96 -18.55
C ARG A 214 -6.07 1.27 -18.57
N VAL A 215 -6.52 2.24 -17.78
CA VAL A 215 -7.93 2.67 -17.77
C VAL A 215 -8.36 3.08 -19.18
N GLU A 216 -7.51 3.79 -19.91
CA GLU A 216 -7.78 4.19 -21.31
C GLU A 216 -7.94 2.96 -22.24
N SER A 217 -7.16 1.90 -22.01
CA SER A 217 -7.19 0.68 -22.84
C SER A 217 -8.19 -0.40 -22.38
N GLU A 218 -8.92 -0.17 -21.29
CA GLU A 218 -9.88 -1.10 -20.68
C GLU A 218 -9.35 -2.55 -20.63
N VAL A 219 -8.13 -2.76 -20.12
CA VAL A 219 -7.41 -4.06 -20.23
C VAL A 219 -8.16 -5.26 -19.64
N CYS A 220 -9.07 -5.03 -18.69
CA CYS A 220 -9.86 -6.07 -18.04
C CYS A 220 -11.30 -6.21 -18.60
N LYS A 221 -11.64 -5.51 -19.68
CA LYS A 221 -12.96 -5.60 -20.34
C LYS A 221 -13.08 -6.89 -21.16
N THR A 222 -13.39 -7.97 -20.46
CA THR A 222 -13.72 -9.29 -21.04
C THR A 222 -15.02 -9.25 -21.82
N ARG A 223 -15.22 -10.22 -22.71
CA ARG A 223 -16.46 -10.38 -23.48
C ARG A 223 -17.64 -10.74 -22.57
N TYR A 224 -17.38 -11.57 -21.55
CA TYR A 224 -18.36 -12.01 -20.57
C TYR A 224 -18.07 -11.44 -19.17
N PRO A 225 -19.10 -11.17 -18.35
CA PRO A 225 -18.91 -10.68 -16.98
C PRO A 225 -18.16 -11.70 -16.12
N LEU A 226 -17.40 -11.18 -15.16
CA LEU A 226 -16.67 -11.98 -14.17
C LEU A 226 -17.58 -12.34 -13.00
N VAL A 227 -17.52 -13.59 -12.53
CA VAL A 227 -18.17 -14.05 -11.30
C VAL A 227 -17.09 -14.56 -10.35
N LEU A 228 -16.94 -13.86 -9.23
CA LEU A 228 -15.98 -14.21 -8.18
C LEU A 228 -16.62 -15.20 -7.20
N VAL A 229 -16.00 -16.37 -7.04
CA VAL A 229 -16.54 -17.49 -6.25
C VAL A 229 -15.58 -17.84 -5.10
N HIS A 230 -15.90 -17.41 -3.88
CA HIS A 230 -15.06 -17.60 -2.70
C HIS A 230 -14.98 -19.06 -2.20
N GLY A 231 -14.03 -19.30 -1.30
CA GLY A 231 -13.87 -20.58 -0.59
C GLY A 231 -14.63 -20.67 0.73
N VAL A 232 -14.27 -21.64 1.56
CA VAL A 232 -14.92 -21.85 2.87
C VAL A 232 -14.68 -20.73 3.86
N GLY A 233 -15.63 -20.59 4.78
CA GLY A 233 -15.47 -19.80 5.99
C GLY A 233 -15.56 -18.28 5.81
N PHE A 234 -15.94 -17.82 4.62
CA PHE A 234 -16.11 -16.40 4.30
C PHE A 234 -17.40 -16.14 3.51
N ARG A 235 -17.79 -14.87 3.45
CA ARG A 235 -18.91 -14.36 2.64
C ARG A 235 -18.45 -13.13 1.86
N ASP A 236 -19.04 -12.89 0.71
CA ASP A 236 -18.80 -11.69 -0.10
C ASP A 236 -19.54 -10.46 0.49
N LEU A 237 -19.08 -9.98 1.64
CA LEU A 237 -19.71 -8.83 2.31
C LEU A 237 -19.29 -7.49 1.67
N LYS A 238 -20.23 -6.55 1.60
CA LYS A 238 -20.01 -5.19 1.05
C LYS A 238 -18.84 -4.44 1.69
N TYR A 239 -18.64 -4.59 3.00
CA TYR A 239 -17.62 -3.85 3.77
C TYR A 239 -16.36 -4.67 4.09
N ILE A 240 -16.48 -5.99 4.25
CA ILE A 240 -15.36 -6.91 4.47
C ILE A 240 -15.38 -7.94 3.36
N ASN A 241 -14.98 -7.49 2.18
CA ASN A 241 -14.97 -8.32 0.99
C ASN A 241 -13.83 -9.36 1.09
N TYR A 242 -14.17 -10.61 0.76
CA TYR A 242 -13.24 -11.74 0.66
C TYR A 242 -12.07 -11.46 -0.27
N TRP A 243 -12.34 -10.77 -1.39
CA TRP A 243 -11.40 -10.47 -2.46
C TRP A 243 -10.58 -9.20 -2.23
N GLY A 244 -10.60 -8.65 -1.02
CA GLY A 244 -9.79 -7.48 -0.64
C GLY A 244 -9.97 -6.29 -1.58
N ARG A 245 -8.87 -5.84 -2.20
CA ARG A 245 -8.83 -4.71 -3.15
C ARG A 245 -9.01 -5.12 -4.62
N ILE A 246 -9.04 -6.42 -4.92
CA ILE A 246 -9.01 -6.97 -6.29
C ILE A 246 -10.21 -6.48 -7.13
N PRO A 247 -11.48 -6.61 -6.69
CA PRO A 247 -12.63 -6.33 -7.55
C PRO A 247 -12.67 -4.86 -7.99
N LYS A 248 -12.31 -3.94 -7.08
CA LYS A 248 -12.28 -2.51 -7.36
C LYS A 248 -11.28 -2.18 -8.47
N GLU A 249 -10.12 -2.84 -8.48
CA GLU A 249 -9.13 -2.59 -9.52
C GLU A 249 -9.54 -3.22 -10.85
N LEU A 250 -10.13 -4.42 -10.85
CA LEU A 250 -10.67 -5.03 -12.06
C LEU A 250 -11.74 -4.15 -12.73
N ILE A 251 -12.70 -3.64 -11.94
CA ILE A 251 -13.74 -2.73 -12.42
C ILE A 251 -13.14 -1.44 -12.98
N LYS A 252 -12.15 -0.87 -12.28
CA LYS A 252 -11.44 0.33 -12.75
C LYS A 252 -10.77 0.11 -14.11
N ASN A 253 -10.34 -1.12 -14.41
CA ASN A 253 -9.72 -1.50 -15.67
C ASN A 253 -10.74 -2.04 -16.70
N GLY A 254 -12.05 -1.83 -16.50
CA GLY A 254 -13.10 -2.10 -17.48
C GLY A 254 -13.86 -3.42 -17.30
N ALA A 255 -13.56 -4.23 -16.27
CA ALA A 255 -14.30 -5.47 -16.02
C ALA A 255 -15.70 -5.22 -15.45
N THR A 256 -16.67 -6.03 -15.87
CA THR A 256 -17.95 -6.17 -15.17
C THR A 256 -17.82 -7.30 -14.16
N VAL A 257 -17.97 -7.02 -12.86
CA VAL A 257 -17.69 -7.98 -11.79
C VAL A 257 -18.92 -8.22 -10.91
N TYR A 258 -19.26 -9.50 -10.75
CA TYR A 258 -20.28 -10.02 -9.86
C TYR A 258 -19.68 -11.00 -8.84
N TYR A 259 -20.46 -11.31 -7.81
CA TYR A 259 -20.10 -12.24 -6.75
C TYR A 259 -21.03 -13.45 -6.77
N GLY A 260 -20.47 -14.61 -6.45
CA GLY A 260 -21.21 -15.87 -6.31
C GLY A 260 -22.12 -15.89 -5.09
N ASN A 261 -21.72 -15.22 -3.99
CA ASN A 261 -22.50 -15.09 -2.74
C ASN A 261 -22.94 -16.42 -2.11
N GLN A 262 -22.31 -17.54 -2.48
CA GLN A 262 -22.60 -18.85 -1.92
C GLN A 262 -22.25 -18.92 -0.42
N GLU A 263 -22.67 -19.97 0.28
CA GLU A 263 -22.46 -20.06 1.73
C GLU A 263 -21.02 -20.40 2.11
N GLY A 264 -20.58 -19.87 3.26
CA GLY A 264 -19.24 -20.11 3.78
C GLY A 264 -19.01 -21.58 4.15
N TRP A 265 -20.01 -22.28 4.67
CA TRP A 265 -19.92 -23.71 5.02
C TRP A 265 -21.03 -24.59 4.43
N GLY A 266 -21.61 -24.21 3.28
CA GLY A 266 -22.49 -25.10 2.51
C GLY A 266 -21.70 -26.18 1.76
N THR A 267 -22.30 -27.36 1.53
CA THR A 267 -21.69 -28.45 0.73
C THR A 267 -21.40 -28.00 -0.70
N VAL A 268 -20.60 -28.76 -1.44
CA VAL A 268 -20.32 -28.45 -2.86
C VAL A 268 -21.61 -28.44 -3.69
N GLU A 269 -22.50 -29.41 -3.49
CA GLU A 269 -23.75 -29.53 -4.25
C GLU A 269 -24.74 -28.40 -3.93
N TYR A 270 -24.86 -28.05 -2.64
CA TYR A 270 -25.72 -26.95 -2.21
C TYR A 270 -25.26 -25.63 -2.80
N ASN A 271 -23.96 -25.33 -2.65
CA ASN A 271 -23.38 -24.09 -3.16
C ASN A 271 -23.37 -24.04 -4.69
N ALA A 272 -23.24 -25.17 -5.38
CA ALA A 272 -23.35 -25.22 -6.84
C ALA A 272 -24.77 -24.91 -7.34
N ASN A 273 -25.82 -25.37 -6.64
CA ASN A 273 -27.20 -25.02 -6.97
C ASN A 273 -27.47 -23.53 -6.73
N TYR A 274 -26.97 -22.99 -5.62
CA TYR A 274 -27.03 -21.56 -5.34
C TYR A 274 -26.32 -20.75 -6.44
N LEU A 275 -25.10 -21.15 -6.80
CA LEU A 275 -24.31 -20.49 -7.83
C LEU A 275 -24.99 -20.56 -9.21
N LYS A 276 -25.65 -21.68 -9.53
CA LYS A 276 -26.44 -21.82 -10.77
C LYS A 276 -27.52 -20.74 -10.85
N ALA A 277 -28.33 -20.60 -9.80
CA ALA A 277 -29.36 -19.57 -9.75
C ALA A 277 -28.74 -18.17 -9.90
N ARG A 278 -27.63 -17.92 -9.20
CA ARG A 278 -26.93 -16.63 -9.25
C ARG A 278 -26.40 -16.29 -10.65
N VAL A 279 -25.81 -17.26 -11.34
CA VAL A 279 -25.31 -17.08 -12.71
C VAL A 279 -26.46 -16.78 -13.67
N LEU A 280 -27.57 -17.50 -13.58
CA LEU A 280 -28.74 -17.26 -14.42
C LEU A 280 -29.33 -15.85 -14.20
N ASP A 281 -29.38 -15.38 -12.95
CA ASP A 281 -29.80 -14.01 -12.63
C ASP A 281 -28.87 -12.97 -13.26
N ILE A 282 -27.56 -13.17 -13.19
CA ILE A 282 -26.56 -12.26 -13.78
C ILE A 282 -26.71 -12.22 -15.31
N LEU A 283 -26.92 -13.37 -15.95
CA LEU A 283 -27.14 -13.43 -17.40
C LEU A 283 -28.42 -12.70 -17.81
N LYS A 284 -29.49 -12.85 -17.02
CA LYS A 284 -30.75 -12.13 -17.22
C LYS A 284 -30.59 -10.61 -17.03
N GLU A 285 -29.85 -10.18 -16.00
CA GLU A 285 -29.59 -8.77 -15.69
C GLU A 285 -28.73 -8.10 -16.78
N THR A 286 -27.70 -8.79 -17.25
CA THR A 286 -26.70 -8.22 -18.18
C THR A 286 -27.03 -8.42 -19.65
N GLY A 287 -27.88 -9.40 -19.99
CA GLY A 287 -28.09 -9.86 -21.36
C GLY A 287 -26.89 -10.62 -21.95
N ALA A 288 -25.88 -10.94 -21.14
CA ALA A 288 -24.74 -11.74 -21.57
C ALA A 288 -25.18 -13.19 -21.82
N LYS A 289 -24.45 -13.89 -22.72
CA LYS A 289 -24.71 -15.30 -23.03
C LYS A 289 -23.98 -16.27 -22.10
N LYS A 290 -22.83 -15.86 -21.58
CA LYS A 290 -21.98 -16.65 -20.70
C LYS A 290 -21.37 -15.78 -19.60
N VAL A 291 -20.74 -16.40 -18.61
CA VAL A 291 -19.92 -15.76 -17.59
C VAL A 291 -18.50 -16.34 -17.53
N ASN A 292 -17.55 -15.58 -17.00
CA ASN A 292 -16.20 -16.05 -16.63
C ASN A 292 -16.11 -16.21 -15.11
N ILE A 293 -15.82 -17.41 -14.64
CA ILE A 293 -15.71 -17.68 -13.21
C ILE A 293 -14.25 -17.55 -12.78
N ILE A 294 -14.01 -16.80 -11.71
CA ILE A 294 -12.74 -16.81 -10.98
C ILE A 294 -13.02 -17.31 -9.58
N ALA A 295 -12.51 -18.49 -9.27
CA ALA A 295 -12.80 -19.21 -8.06
C ALA A 295 -11.55 -19.44 -7.22
N HIS A 296 -11.70 -19.39 -5.90
CA HIS A 296 -10.61 -19.64 -4.97
C HIS A 296 -10.97 -20.78 -4.00
N SER A 297 -10.01 -21.65 -3.70
CA SER A 297 -10.17 -22.71 -2.70
C SER A 297 -11.39 -23.60 -3.02
N LYS A 298 -12.30 -23.83 -2.06
CA LYS A 298 -13.55 -24.60 -2.28
C LYS A 298 -14.37 -24.09 -3.48
N GLY A 299 -14.37 -22.79 -3.76
CA GLY A 299 -15.16 -22.23 -4.85
C GLY A 299 -14.86 -22.85 -6.22
N GLY A 300 -13.65 -23.39 -6.41
CA GLY A 300 -13.30 -24.10 -7.64
C GLY A 300 -14.04 -25.43 -7.79
N LEU A 301 -14.31 -26.13 -6.68
CA LEU A 301 -15.12 -27.35 -6.67
C LEU A 301 -16.58 -27.02 -6.92
N ASP A 302 -17.10 -25.96 -6.30
CA ASP A 302 -18.48 -25.48 -6.48
C ASP A 302 -18.75 -25.13 -7.96
N ALA A 303 -17.84 -24.38 -8.57
CA ALA A 303 -17.93 -24.02 -9.98
C ALA A 303 -17.88 -25.25 -10.90
N ARG A 304 -16.95 -26.19 -10.65
CA ARG A 304 -16.85 -27.42 -11.44
C ARG A 304 -18.10 -28.29 -11.33
N TYR A 305 -18.64 -28.46 -10.12
CA TYR A 305 -19.88 -29.22 -9.91
C TYR A 305 -21.05 -28.56 -10.64
N MET A 306 -21.21 -27.24 -10.50
CA MET A 306 -22.25 -26.49 -11.19
C MET A 306 -22.18 -26.68 -12.71
N VAL A 307 -20.99 -26.52 -13.28
CA VAL A 307 -20.79 -26.63 -14.74
C VAL A 307 -21.08 -28.05 -15.24
N SER A 308 -20.57 -29.06 -14.55
CA SER A 308 -20.62 -30.46 -14.98
C SER A 308 -21.93 -31.17 -14.66
N LYS A 309 -22.44 -31.02 -13.43
CA LYS A 309 -23.57 -31.81 -12.90
C LYS A 309 -24.91 -31.10 -12.98
N LEU A 310 -24.91 -29.77 -13.17
CA LEU A 310 -26.12 -28.96 -13.24
C LEU A 310 -26.35 -28.35 -14.63
N ASP A 311 -25.69 -28.89 -15.65
CA ASP A 311 -25.84 -28.52 -17.06
C ASP A 311 -25.58 -27.04 -17.36
N MET A 312 -24.57 -26.45 -16.68
CA MET A 312 -24.25 -25.02 -16.83
C MET A 312 -23.13 -24.73 -17.85
N GLY A 313 -22.66 -25.73 -18.59
CA GLY A 313 -21.58 -25.58 -19.59
C GLY A 313 -21.87 -24.55 -20.67
N GLU A 314 -23.11 -24.44 -21.15
CA GLU A 314 -23.48 -23.44 -22.15
C GLU A 314 -23.48 -22.00 -21.62
N TYR A 315 -23.56 -21.82 -20.30
CA TYR A 315 -23.65 -20.53 -19.62
C TYR A 315 -22.31 -20.06 -19.04
N VAL A 316 -21.26 -20.89 -19.11
CA VAL A 316 -19.93 -20.58 -18.58
C VAL A 316 -18.92 -20.60 -19.72
N ALA A 317 -18.12 -19.54 -19.82
CA ALA A 317 -17.08 -19.41 -20.84
C ALA A 317 -15.74 -19.93 -20.32
N SER A 318 -15.41 -19.57 -19.07
CA SER A 318 -14.19 -20.03 -18.41
C SER A 318 -14.36 -20.25 -16.91
N VAL A 319 -13.51 -21.11 -16.35
CA VAL A 319 -13.35 -21.34 -14.91
C VAL A 319 -11.85 -21.24 -14.58
N THR A 320 -11.48 -20.16 -13.91
CA THR A 320 -10.12 -19.92 -13.40
C THR A 320 -10.08 -20.28 -11.92
N MET A 321 -9.30 -21.29 -11.56
CA MET A 321 -9.21 -21.82 -10.19
C MET A 321 -7.88 -21.47 -9.54
N ILE A 322 -7.94 -20.86 -8.36
CA ILE A 322 -6.76 -20.40 -7.64
C ILE A 322 -6.71 -21.14 -6.31
N SER A 323 -5.66 -21.95 -6.13
CA SER A 323 -5.44 -22.73 -4.90
C SER A 323 -6.63 -23.62 -4.49
N SER A 324 -7.35 -24.19 -5.46
CA SER A 324 -8.50 -25.07 -5.20
C SER A 324 -8.06 -26.50 -4.90
N PRO A 325 -8.56 -27.17 -3.85
CA PRO A 325 -8.08 -28.49 -3.44
C PRO A 325 -8.68 -29.63 -4.28
N HIS A 326 -8.35 -29.70 -5.58
CA HIS A 326 -8.97 -30.66 -6.51
C HIS A 326 -8.69 -32.13 -6.17
N ARG A 327 -7.59 -32.43 -5.46
CA ARG A 327 -7.26 -33.79 -5.02
C ARG A 327 -7.35 -33.93 -3.50
N GLY A 328 -8.07 -32.99 -2.85
CA GLY A 328 -8.20 -32.92 -1.41
C GLY A 328 -6.93 -32.42 -0.71
N CYS A 329 -6.96 -32.43 0.61
CA CYS A 329 -5.86 -32.07 1.48
C CYS A 329 -5.61 -33.22 2.46
N LYS A 330 -4.40 -33.78 2.52
CA LYS A 330 -4.12 -34.95 3.37
C LYS A 330 -4.30 -34.68 4.86
N PHE A 331 -4.15 -33.43 5.31
CA PHE A 331 -4.43 -33.09 6.70
C PHE A 331 -5.91 -33.26 7.06
N VAL A 332 -6.82 -33.15 6.09
CA VAL A 332 -8.25 -33.42 6.27
C VAL A 332 -8.51 -34.91 6.42
N ASP A 333 -7.75 -35.78 5.75
CA ASP A 333 -7.82 -37.23 5.97
C ASP A 333 -7.48 -37.59 7.42
N ILE A 334 -6.53 -36.86 8.03
CA ILE A 334 -6.20 -37.00 9.46
C ILE A 334 -7.37 -36.52 10.32
N ALA A 335 -7.95 -35.36 10.01
CA ALA A 335 -9.12 -34.84 10.73
C ALA A 335 -10.32 -35.81 10.65
N CYS A 336 -10.53 -36.47 9.51
CA CYS A 336 -11.57 -37.49 9.33
C CYS A 336 -11.38 -38.74 10.18
N LYS A 337 -10.19 -38.99 10.75
CA LYS A 337 -9.94 -40.10 11.67
C LYS A 337 -10.35 -39.79 13.12
N LEU A 338 -10.72 -38.54 13.41
CA LEU A 338 -11.24 -38.19 14.73
C LEU A 338 -12.54 -38.97 15.01
N PRO A 339 -12.80 -39.35 16.27
CA PRO A 339 -14.08 -39.95 16.65
C PRO A 339 -15.26 -39.07 16.21
N ASP A 340 -16.25 -39.69 15.58
CA ASP A 340 -17.35 -38.96 14.94
C ASP A 340 -18.10 -38.03 15.89
N LYS A 341 -18.27 -38.43 17.16
CA LYS A 341 -18.85 -37.60 18.23
C LYS A 341 -18.10 -36.28 18.43
N ILE A 342 -16.76 -36.30 18.36
CA ILE A 342 -15.91 -35.11 18.52
C ILE A 342 -16.08 -34.21 17.29
N TYR A 343 -16.00 -34.79 16.09
CA TYR A 343 -16.17 -34.06 14.84
C TYR A 343 -17.55 -33.37 14.77
N MET A 344 -18.61 -34.11 15.11
CA MET A 344 -19.98 -33.60 15.16
C MET A 344 -20.15 -32.47 16.18
N THR A 345 -19.44 -32.54 17.32
CA THR A 345 -19.45 -31.46 18.31
C THR A 345 -18.82 -30.19 17.75
N ILE A 346 -17.67 -30.31 17.08
CA ILE A 346 -17.00 -29.20 16.40
C ILE A 346 -17.91 -28.62 15.31
N ALA A 347 -18.50 -29.48 14.48
CA ALA A 347 -19.40 -29.08 13.40
C ALA A 347 -20.60 -28.28 13.93
N LYS A 348 -21.22 -28.69 15.05
CA LYS A 348 -22.31 -27.93 15.68
C LYS A 348 -21.90 -26.53 16.11
N ILE A 349 -20.68 -26.36 16.63
CA ILE A 349 -20.15 -25.05 17.03
C ILE A 349 -19.98 -24.16 15.79
N PHE A 350 -19.34 -24.69 14.74
CA PHE A 350 -19.15 -23.96 13.48
C PHE A 350 -20.48 -23.61 12.81
N ASN A 351 -21.41 -24.57 12.67
CA ASN A 351 -22.72 -24.33 12.06
C ASN A 351 -23.51 -23.24 12.82
N LYS A 352 -23.50 -23.26 14.16
CA LYS A 352 -24.14 -22.21 14.97
C LYS A 352 -23.50 -20.85 14.71
N TYR A 353 -22.17 -20.78 14.67
CA TYR A 353 -21.45 -19.53 14.42
C TYR A 353 -21.73 -18.97 13.03
N TYR A 354 -21.68 -19.80 11.98
CA TYR A 354 -21.91 -19.35 10.61
C TYR A 354 -23.37 -19.03 10.31
N ARG A 355 -24.31 -19.70 10.98
CA ARG A 355 -25.73 -19.29 10.94
C ARG A 355 -25.94 -17.89 11.53
N LEU A 356 -25.23 -17.54 12.62
CA LEU A 356 -25.25 -16.18 13.17
C LEU A 356 -24.60 -15.15 12.23
N LEU A 357 -23.59 -15.55 11.47
CA LEU A 357 -23.02 -14.73 10.39
C LEU A 357 -23.89 -14.68 9.13
N GLY A 358 -24.99 -15.46 9.12
CA GLY A 358 -26.09 -15.41 8.16
C GLY A 358 -26.03 -16.45 7.03
N ASP A 359 -25.24 -17.52 7.16
CA ASP A 359 -25.43 -18.72 6.32
C ASP A 359 -26.82 -19.31 6.66
N GLU A 360 -27.60 -19.66 5.65
CA GLU A 360 -28.94 -20.22 5.83
C GLU A 360 -28.83 -21.70 6.23
N ASN A 361 -27.98 -22.46 5.53
CA ASN A 361 -27.83 -23.91 5.68
C ASN A 361 -26.37 -24.37 5.86
N PRO A 362 -25.63 -23.88 6.88
CA PRO A 362 -24.26 -24.29 7.10
C PRO A 362 -24.18 -25.78 7.47
N ASP A 363 -23.35 -26.54 6.75
CA ASP A 363 -23.03 -27.93 6.99
C ASP A 363 -21.50 -28.14 7.01
N PHE A 364 -20.88 -27.66 8.09
CA PHE A 364 -19.45 -27.86 8.33
C PHE A 364 -19.08 -29.35 8.31
N TYR A 365 -19.93 -30.24 8.83
CA TYR A 365 -19.59 -31.66 8.94
C TYR A 365 -19.33 -32.27 7.57
N THR A 366 -20.26 -32.08 6.63
CA THR A 366 -20.13 -32.62 5.28
C THR A 366 -19.10 -31.83 4.48
N ALA A 367 -19.22 -30.50 4.45
CA ALA A 367 -18.39 -29.63 3.62
C ALA A 367 -16.88 -29.74 3.93
N SER A 368 -16.52 -29.90 5.21
CA SER A 368 -15.10 -30.09 5.57
C SER A 368 -14.54 -31.45 5.14
N ARG A 369 -15.36 -32.50 5.09
CA ARG A 369 -14.95 -33.87 4.69
C ARG A 369 -14.82 -34.02 3.17
N GLU A 370 -15.50 -33.18 2.39
CA GLU A 370 -15.36 -33.13 0.92
C GLU A 370 -13.92 -32.81 0.48
N PHE A 371 -13.14 -32.15 1.35
CA PHE A 371 -11.73 -31.89 1.12
C PHE A 371 -10.81 -33.08 1.42
N SER A 372 -11.33 -34.21 1.90
CA SER A 372 -10.52 -35.43 2.03
C SER A 372 -10.12 -35.94 0.64
N THR A 373 -8.98 -36.62 0.56
CA THR A 373 -8.47 -37.19 -0.69
C THR A 373 -9.44 -38.22 -1.27
N TYR A 374 -10.15 -38.96 -0.41
CA TYR A 374 -11.17 -39.92 -0.80
C TYR A 374 -12.36 -39.25 -1.50
N HIS A 375 -12.97 -38.23 -0.89
CA HIS A 375 -14.13 -37.56 -1.47
C HIS A 375 -13.74 -36.77 -2.72
N SER A 376 -12.59 -36.10 -2.72
CA SER A 376 -12.09 -35.38 -3.89
C SER A 376 -11.78 -36.32 -5.07
N LYS A 377 -11.34 -37.56 -4.82
CA LYS A 377 -11.18 -38.57 -5.88
C LYS A 377 -12.52 -38.91 -6.51
N LYS A 378 -13.53 -39.28 -5.71
CA LYS A 378 -14.89 -39.56 -6.18
C LYS A 378 -15.50 -38.39 -6.94
N PHE A 379 -15.35 -37.19 -6.40
CA PHE A 379 -15.76 -35.96 -7.06
C PHE A 379 -15.19 -35.85 -8.47
N ASN A 380 -13.90 -36.11 -8.66
CA ASN A 380 -13.27 -36.03 -9.99
C ASN A 380 -13.68 -37.17 -10.95
N GLU A 381 -14.12 -38.32 -10.43
CA GLU A 381 -14.68 -39.41 -11.25
C GLU A 381 -16.05 -39.03 -11.81
N GLU A 382 -16.84 -38.27 -11.05
CA GLU A 382 -18.21 -37.89 -11.42
C GLU A 382 -18.34 -36.50 -12.06
N VAL A 383 -17.43 -35.58 -11.75
CA VAL A 383 -17.44 -34.16 -12.17
C VAL A 383 -16.31 -33.93 -13.17
N VAL A 384 -16.64 -34.15 -14.44
CA VAL A 384 -15.73 -33.99 -15.58
C VAL A 384 -15.85 -32.59 -16.20
N ASP A 385 -14.75 -32.13 -16.81
CA ASP A 385 -14.73 -30.86 -17.54
C ASP A 385 -15.67 -30.92 -18.74
N VAL A 386 -16.42 -29.84 -18.98
CA VAL A 386 -17.39 -29.77 -20.07
C VAL A 386 -16.75 -29.13 -21.30
N GLU A 387 -16.96 -29.75 -22.47
CA GLU A 387 -16.45 -29.24 -23.74
C GLU A 387 -16.97 -27.82 -24.02
N GLY A 388 -16.10 -26.95 -24.54
CA GLY A 388 -16.43 -25.55 -24.82
C GLY A 388 -16.34 -24.60 -23.61
N VAL A 389 -15.97 -25.10 -22.43
CA VAL A 389 -15.59 -24.31 -21.25
C VAL A 389 -14.08 -24.34 -21.07
N TYR A 390 -13.45 -23.18 -20.90
CA TYR A 390 -12.00 -23.10 -20.67
C TYR A 390 -11.67 -23.21 -19.18
N TYR A 391 -10.89 -24.22 -18.82
CA TYR A 391 -10.45 -24.44 -17.43
C TYR A 391 -8.96 -24.13 -17.29
N GLN A 392 -8.61 -23.29 -16.33
CA GLN A 392 -7.22 -23.03 -15.98
C GLN A 392 -7.03 -23.00 -14.47
N SER A 393 -5.83 -23.29 -13.99
CA SER A 393 -5.54 -23.19 -12.58
C SER A 393 -4.16 -22.65 -12.22
N TYR A 394 -4.11 -22.07 -11.02
CA TYR A 394 -2.91 -21.52 -10.39
C TYR A 394 -2.78 -22.08 -8.98
N ALA A 395 -1.54 -22.27 -8.54
CA ALA A 395 -1.22 -22.60 -7.14
C ALA A 395 -0.39 -21.46 -6.53
N THR A 396 -0.43 -21.30 -5.21
CA THR A 396 0.51 -20.46 -4.46
C THR A 396 1.34 -21.30 -3.50
N VAL A 397 2.40 -20.73 -2.96
CA VAL A 397 3.25 -21.41 -1.97
C VAL A 397 3.80 -20.43 -0.94
N VAL A 398 3.81 -20.86 0.32
CA VAL A 398 4.63 -20.24 1.37
C VAL A 398 5.97 -20.94 1.48
N ASN A 399 7.02 -20.18 1.84
CA ASN A 399 8.38 -20.72 1.84
C ASN A 399 8.77 -21.41 3.17
N ASN A 400 8.11 -21.06 4.28
CA ASN A 400 8.37 -21.65 5.59
C ASN A 400 7.19 -21.44 6.56
N MET A 401 7.25 -22.09 7.73
CA MET A 401 6.20 -22.01 8.75
C MET A 401 6.00 -20.61 9.35
N PHE A 402 6.99 -19.73 9.30
CA PHE A 402 6.88 -18.35 9.80
C PHE A 402 6.34 -17.37 8.76
N SER A 403 6.02 -17.88 7.56
CA SER A 403 5.55 -17.06 6.45
C SER A 403 4.18 -16.49 6.74
N ASP A 404 3.27 -17.27 7.31
CA ASP A 404 1.97 -16.78 7.73
C ASP A 404 1.49 -17.50 8.99
N TYR A 405 1.40 -16.75 10.08
CA TYR A 405 1.01 -17.28 11.39
C TYR A 405 -0.39 -17.94 11.37
N VAL A 406 -1.30 -17.49 10.50
CA VAL A 406 -2.69 -18.02 10.43
C VAL A 406 -2.73 -19.46 9.89
N VAL A 407 -1.84 -19.79 8.96
CA VAL A 407 -1.81 -21.10 8.28
C VAL A 407 -0.60 -21.95 8.70
N THR A 408 0.07 -21.61 9.80
CA THR A 408 1.28 -22.30 10.28
C THR A 408 1.05 -23.79 10.52
N ILE A 409 0.00 -24.14 11.27
CA ILE A 409 -0.26 -25.53 11.65
C ILE A 409 -0.62 -26.36 10.41
N PRO A 410 -1.59 -25.95 9.57
CA PRO A 410 -1.92 -26.73 8.39
C PRO A 410 -0.76 -26.75 7.37
N TYR A 411 0.05 -25.68 7.27
CA TYR A 411 1.30 -25.68 6.47
C TYR A 411 2.21 -26.83 6.86
N ILE A 412 2.49 -27.03 8.16
CA ILE A 412 3.38 -28.09 8.63
C ILE A 412 2.81 -29.46 8.26
N LEU A 413 1.51 -29.66 8.49
CA LEU A 413 0.84 -30.94 8.18
C LEU A 413 0.88 -31.26 6.69
N VAL A 414 0.59 -30.29 5.82
CA VAL A 414 0.65 -30.46 4.37
C VAL A 414 2.10 -30.61 3.91
N LYS A 415 3.05 -29.86 4.48
CA LYS A 415 4.48 -29.96 4.13
C LYS A 415 5.04 -31.35 4.40
N LEU A 416 4.65 -31.98 5.51
CA LEU A 416 5.07 -33.33 5.88
C LEU A 416 4.43 -34.43 5.01
N THR A 417 3.27 -34.16 4.39
CA THR A 417 2.47 -35.20 3.71
C THR A 417 2.41 -35.05 2.19
N GLU A 418 2.56 -33.83 1.66
CA GLU A 418 2.38 -33.47 0.25
C GLU A 418 3.45 -32.51 -0.29
N GLY A 419 4.31 -31.95 0.56
CA GLY A 419 5.37 -31.02 0.15
C GLY A 419 4.91 -29.57 0.06
N ASP A 420 5.37 -28.85 -0.96
CA ASP A 420 5.14 -27.42 -1.11
C ASP A 420 3.64 -27.07 -1.21
N ASN A 421 3.24 -26.06 -0.44
CA ASN A 421 1.84 -25.67 -0.26
C ASN A 421 1.72 -24.20 0.15
N ASP A 422 0.52 -23.64 0.02
CA ASP A 422 0.18 -22.26 0.39
C ASP A 422 -0.25 -22.08 1.85
N GLY A 423 -0.11 -23.13 2.65
CA GLY A 423 -0.57 -23.24 4.01
C GLY A 423 -1.82 -24.08 4.18
N LEU A 424 -2.57 -24.39 3.12
CA LEU A 424 -3.75 -25.26 3.17
C LEU A 424 -3.79 -26.29 2.05
N VAL A 425 -3.38 -25.89 0.83
CA VAL A 425 -3.51 -26.71 -0.38
C VAL A 425 -2.12 -26.93 -0.99
N SER A 426 -1.81 -28.19 -1.29
CA SER A 426 -0.58 -28.57 -1.97
C SER A 426 -0.61 -28.17 -3.45
N ILE A 427 0.56 -27.93 -4.06
CA ILE A 427 0.65 -27.63 -5.49
C ILE A 427 -0.03 -28.73 -6.33
N ASN A 428 0.18 -30.00 -5.98
CA ASN A 428 -0.37 -31.12 -6.75
C ASN A 428 -1.90 -31.22 -6.62
N SER A 429 -2.46 -30.85 -5.47
CA SER A 429 -3.91 -30.76 -5.31
C SER A 429 -4.50 -29.60 -6.12
N ALA A 430 -3.79 -28.48 -6.25
CA ALA A 430 -4.25 -27.28 -6.97
C ALA A 430 -4.23 -27.37 -8.51
N LYS A 431 -3.53 -28.34 -9.10
CA LYS A 431 -3.43 -28.50 -10.56
C LYS A 431 -4.75 -28.98 -11.19
N TRP A 432 -5.33 -28.22 -12.11
CA TRP A 432 -6.51 -28.62 -12.88
C TRP A 432 -6.57 -27.87 -14.21
N GLY A 433 -7.21 -28.45 -15.23
CA GLY A 433 -7.28 -27.88 -16.57
C GLY A 433 -5.89 -27.51 -17.10
N GLU A 434 -5.79 -26.36 -17.76
CA GLU A 434 -4.50 -25.77 -18.11
C GLU A 434 -3.83 -25.17 -16.86
N PHE A 435 -2.88 -25.90 -16.27
CA PHE A 435 -2.12 -25.41 -15.13
C PHE A 435 -1.12 -24.33 -15.56
N LYS A 436 -1.40 -23.08 -15.19
CA LYS A 436 -0.61 -21.90 -15.57
C LYS A 436 0.63 -21.68 -14.70
N GLY A 437 0.74 -22.42 -13.59
CA GLY A 437 1.95 -22.47 -12.76
C GLY A 437 1.74 -22.06 -11.29
N VAL A 438 2.87 -21.91 -10.60
CA VAL A 438 2.92 -21.57 -9.18
C VAL A 438 3.24 -20.08 -9.01
N LEU A 439 2.31 -19.33 -8.43
CA LEU A 439 2.44 -17.93 -8.08
C LEU A 439 3.27 -17.81 -6.78
N LYS A 440 4.48 -17.27 -6.91
CA LYS A 440 5.43 -17.11 -5.80
C LYS A 440 6.19 -15.79 -5.91
N ASN A 441 6.77 -15.36 -4.78
CA ASN A 441 7.78 -14.30 -4.76
C ASN A 441 9.17 -14.87 -4.47
N ASN A 442 10.21 -14.09 -4.78
CA ASN A 442 11.60 -14.45 -4.50
C ASN A 442 12.03 -14.06 -3.07
N HIS A 443 11.07 -13.94 -2.14
CA HIS A 443 11.33 -13.51 -0.77
C HIS A 443 10.94 -14.59 0.23
N ASN A 444 11.49 -14.53 1.44
CA ASN A 444 11.37 -15.62 2.42
C ASN A 444 9.92 -15.93 2.87
N ARG A 445 8.93 -15.11 2.54
CA ARG A 445 7.53 -15.33 2.93
C ARG A 445 6.77 -16.20 1.92
N GLY A 446 7.04 -16.11 0.61
CA GLY A 446 6.13 -16.66 -0.38
C GLY A 446 4.74 -16.00 -0.32
N ILE A 447 3.72 -16.68 -0.82
CA ILE A 447 2.31 -16.24 -0.93
C ILE A 447 1.42 -17.30 -0.28
N SER A 448 0.73 -16.93 0.80
CA SER A 448 -0.20 -17.83 1.47
C SER A 448 -1.57 -17.92 0.78
N HIS A 449 -2.36 -18.90 1.22
CA HIS A 449 -3.75 -19.10 0.82
C HIS A 449 -4.62 -17.86 1.07
N GLY A 450 -4.32 -17.07 2.11
CA GLY A 450 -5.03 -15.81 2.38
C GLY A 450 -4.44 -14.60 1.64
N ASP A 451 -3.15 -14.63 1.32
CA ASP A 451 -2.48 -13.52 0.64
C ASP A 451 -2.97 -13.38 -0.82
N ILE A 452 -3.29 -14.49 -1.49
CA ILE A 452 -3.72 -14.51 -2.90
C ILE A 452 -5.10 -13.91 -3.14
N ILE A 453 -5.95 -13.80 -2.12
CA ILE A 453 -7.24 -13.09 -2.19
C ILE A 453 -7.16 -11.67 -1.61
N ASP A 454 -5.96 -11.18 -1.32
CA ASP A 454 -5.73 -9.88 -0.69
C ASP A 454 -6.44 -9.73 0.67
N LEU A 455 -6.56 -10.82 1.44
CA LEU A 455 -7.35 -10.87 2.67
C LEU A 455 -6.95 -9.78 3.68
N ARG A 456 -5.64 -9.57 3.82
CA ARG A 456 -5.04 -8.59 4.75
C ARG A 456 -4.90 -7.19 4.18
N ARG A 457 -5.17 -7.00 2.88
CA ARG A 457 -4.96 -5.72 2.17
C ARG A 457 -3.53 -5.20 2.30
N ASP A 458 -2.57 -6.12 2.35
CA ASP A 458 -1.14 -5.87 2.53
C ASP A 458 -0.41 -5.95 1.18
N ASP A 459 0.66 -5.18 1.00
CA ASP A 459 1.50 -5.26 -0.19
C ASP A 459 2.67 -6.22 0.07
N TYR A 460 2.69 -7.35 -0.65
CA TYR A 460 3.74 -8.35 -0.51
C TYR A 460 4.93 -7.99 -1.40
N LYS A 461 6.12 -7.95 -0.80
CA LYS A 461 7.33 -7.64 -1.56
C LYS A 461 7.50 -8.68 -2.67
N GLY A 462 7.74 -8.23 -3.90
CA GLY A 462 7.96 -9.10 -5.05
C GLY A 462 6.72 -9.79 -5.61
N PHE A 463 5.51 -9.48 -5.14
CA PHE A 463 4.27 -9.99 -5.71
C PHE A 463 3.10 -9.04 -5.42
N ASP A 464 2.54 -8.44 -6.46
CA ASP A 464 1.34 -7.62 -6.36
C ASP A 464 0.14 -8.48 -6.78
N VAL A 465 -0.64 -8.93 -5.79
CA VAL A 465 -1.82 -9.76 -5.98
C VAL A 465 -2.84 -9.09 -6.90
N ILE A 466 -3.03 -7.78 -6.77
CA ILE A 466 -4.01 -7.04 -7.56
C ILE A 466 -3.59 -7.04 -9.03
N GLU A 467 -2.30 -6.79 -9.28
CA GLU A 467 -1.74 -6.84 -10.63
C GLU A 467 -1.86 -8.23 -11.24
N LYS A 468 -1.66 -9.29 -10.44
CA LYS A 468 -1.77 -10.64 -10.97
C LYS A 468 -3.19 -10.96 -11.45
N TYR A 469 -4.22 -10.50 -10.74
CA TYR A 469 -5.60 -10.66 -11.21
C TYR A 469 -5.89 -9.82 -12.46
N VAL A 470 -5.32 -8.61 -12.56
CA VAL A 470 -5.41 -7.79 -13.80
C VAL A 470 -4.77 -8.53 -14.99
N GLU A 471 -3.61 -9.14 -14.79
CA GLU A 471 -2.95 -9.97 -15.81
C GLU A 471 -3.84 -11.15 -16.23
N ILE A 472 -4.34 -11.93 -15.26
CA ILE A 472 -5.20 -13.09 -15.53
C ILE A 472 -6.45 -12.68 -16.34
N VAL A 473 -7.12 -11.59 -15.95
CA VAL A 473 -8.32 -11.11 -16.64
C VAL A 473 -7.98 -10.54 -18.02
N SER A 474 -6.85 -9.86 -18.16
CA SER A 474 -6.37 -9.36 -19.45
C SER A 474 -6.03 -10.51 -20.40
N GLU A 475 -5.42 -11.59 -19.90
CA GLU A 475 -5.18 -12.81 -20.68
C GLU A 475 -6.49 -13.45 -21.14
N LEU A 476 -7.48 -13.58 -20.24
CA LEU A 476 -8.83 -14.08 -20.58
C LEU A 476 -9.48 -13.24 -21.70
N LYS A 477 -9.41 -11.92 -21.60
CA LYS A 477 -9.89 -11.00 -22.64
C LYS A 477 -9.19 -11.27 -23.98
N ASN A 478 -7.86 -11.39 -23.96
CA ASN A 478 -7.05 -11.54 -25.18
C ASN A 478 -7.31 -12.85 -25.92
N ILE A 479 -7.67 -13.92 -25.21
CA ILE A 479 -8.05 -15.20 -25.81
C ILE A 479 -9.55 -15.30 -26.14
N GLY A 480 -10.33 -14.22 -25.94
CA GLY A 480 -11.69 -14.06 -26.44
C GLY A 480 -12.82 -14.33 -25.44
N TYR A 481 -12.51 -14.42 -24.15
CA TYR A 481 -13.49 -14.62 -23.07
C TYR A 481 -13.99 -13.32 -22.43
#